data_AF-A0A7W1PEV8-F1
#
_entry.id   AF-A0A7W1PEV8-F1
#
_cell.length_a   1.000
_cell.length_b   1.000
_cell.length_c   1.000
_cell.angle_alpha   90.00
_cell.angle_beta   90.00
_cell.angle_gamma   90.00
#
_symmetry.space_group_name_H-M   'P 1'
#
loop_
_entity.id
_entity.type
_entity.pdbx_description
1 polymer ?
#
loop_
_entity_poly.entity_id
_entity_poly.type
_entity_poly.pdbx_seq_one_letter_code
_entity_poly.pdbx_strand_id
1 'polypeptide(L)'
;MRRIRECHDGLFERELTHRVIGTFYDVYNELGYGFLESVYARSMMLELERRGFKVAAQVPAEVRYSGEVVGMFRADLVVESRLVLQLKASKSLGPADEMQVLNYLRATDLELGLLLHFGPRPAFRRLIATRSAPLPDSRSSASSVSSASAAAVRIDPASAPSGGPPRAASAPISPGRASSGPHPHLRSAAYRTP
;
A
#
# COMPACT_ATOMS: atom_id res chain seq x y z
N MET A 1 -24.07 13.83 -12.06
CA MET A 1 -24.20 13.22 -10.72
C MET A 1 -24.05 11.70 -10.85
N ARG A 2 -22.99 11.10 -10.28
CA ARG A 2 -22.74 9.65 -10.40
C ARG A 2 -23.46 8.91 -9.27
N ARG A 3 -24.24 7.88 -9.63
CA ARG A 3 -24.88 6.97 -8.67
C ARG A 3 -23.82 6.03 -8.09
N ILE A 4 -23.59 6.16 -6.79
CA ILE A 4 -23.10 5.06 -5.95
C ILE A 4 -24.23 4.01 -6.02
N ARG A 5 -24.01 2.88 -6.69
CA ARG A 5 -24.93 1.76 -6.51
C ARG A 5 -24.56 1.11 -5.18
N GLU A 6 -25.50 1.09 -4.26
CA GLU A 6 -25.46 0.14 -3.15
C GLU A 6 -25.53 -1.26 -3.76
N CYS A 7 -24.40 -1.97 -3.76
CA CYS A 7 -24.37 -3.39 -4.09
C CYS A 7 -24.98 -4.14 -2.90
N HIS A 8 -26.29 -4.41 -2.96
CA HIS A 8 -27.01 -5.24 -2.00
C HIS A 8 -26.62 -6.72 -2.23
N ASP A 9 -26.33 -7.41 -1.12
CA ASP A 9 -26.24 -8.87 -0.90
C ASP A 9 -25.04 -9.72 -1.36
N GLY A 10 -23.98 -9.14 -1.94
CA GLY A 10 -22.76 -9.89 -2.26
C GLY A 10 -21.52 -9.01 -2.21
N LEU A 11 -20.83 -8.98 -1.06
CA LEU A 11 -19.56 -8.25 -0.93
C LEU A 11 -18.57 -8.82 -1.95
N PHE A 12 -18.23 -8.06 -3.00
CA PHE A 12 -17.21 -8.45 -3.99
C PHE A 12 -15.94 -8.99 -3.28
N GLU A 13 -15.30 -10.09 -3.68
CA GLU A 13 -14.10 -10.60 -2.97
C GLU A 13 -14.24 -10.66 -1.42
N ARG A 14 -15.41 -11.10 -0.92
CA ARG A 14 -15.74 -11.11 0.52
C ARG A 14 -14.72 -11.90 1.33
N GLU A 15 -14.41 -13.11 0.89
CA GLU A 15 -13.55 -14.04 1.62
C GLU A 15 -12.13 -13.49 1.70
N LEU A 16 -11.60 -12.95 0.59
CA LEU A 16 -10.28 -12.34 0.54
C LEU A 16 -10.21 -11.14 1.49
N THR A 17 -11.14 -10.19 1.38
CA THR A 17 -11.14 -9.00 2.23
C THR A 17 -11.34 -9.35 3.70
N HIS A 18 -12.21 -10.32 4.02
CA HIS A 18 -12.43 -10.77 5.39
C HIS A 18 -11.15 -11.33 6.03
N ARG A 19 -10.40 -12.18 5.30
CA ARG A 19 -9.13 -12.73 5.79
C ARG A 19 -8.05 -11.65 5.96
N VAL A 20 -7.99 -10.68 5.05
CA VAL A 20 -7.04 -9.56 5.16
C VAL A 20 -7.40 -8.63 6.30
N ILE A 21 -8.69 -8.33 6.51
CA ILE A 21 -9.17 -7.51 7.64
C ILE A 21 -8.89 -8.21 8.97
N GLY A 22 -9.11 -9.53 9.05
CA GLY A 22 -8.71 -10.30 10.24
C GLY A 22 -7.22 -10.16 10.54
N THR A 23 -6.38 -10.30 9.51
CA THR A 23 -4.93 -10.12 9.62
C THR A 23 -4.54 -8.70 10.08
N PHE A 24 -5.25 -7.68 9.60
CA PHE A 24 -5.09 -6.30 10.07
C PHE A 24 -5.34 -6.16 11.57
N TYR A 25 -6.42 -6.76 12.09
CA TYR A 25 -6.71 -6.72 13.52
C TYR A 25 -5.71 -7.54 14.34
N ASP A 26 -5.23 -8.67 13.83
CA ASP A 26 -4.20 -9.47 14.50
C ASP A 26 -2.91 -8.64 14.69
N VAL A 27 -2.43 -8.00 13.61
CA VAL A 27 -1.25 -7.11 13.66
C VAL A 27 -1.49 -5.92 14.59
N TYR A 28 -2.67 -5.31 14.55
CA TYR A 28 -3.01 -4.19 15.43
C TYR A 28 -3.04 -4.60 16.91
N ASN A 29 -3.58 -5.77 17.23
CA ASN A 29 -3.67 -6.28 18.59
C ASN A 29 -2.28 -6.63 19.16
N GLU A 30 -1.35 -7.06 18.32
CA GLU A 30 0.02 -7.38 18.74
C GLU A 30 0.88 -6.12 18.92
N LEU A 31 0.86 -5.19 17.96
CA LEU A 31 1.76 -4.02 17.97
C LEU A 31 1.14 -2.79 18.64
N GLY A 32 -0.19 -2.69 18.66
CA GLY A 32 -0.90 -1.47 19.07
C GLY A 32 -0.66 -0.30 18.11
N TYR A 33 -0.94 0.91 18.60
CA TYR A 33 -0.74 2.18 17.89
C TYR A 33 0.57 2.85 18.31
N GLY A 34 1.23 3.54 17.37
CA GLY A 34 2.41 4.40 17.64
C GLY A 34 3.60 4.18 16.71
N PHE A 35 3.60 3.12 15.91
CA PHE A 35 4.68 2.83 14.94
C PHE A 35 4.48 3.54 13.59
N LEU A 36 5.57 3.57 12.80
CA LEU A 36 5.57 4.05 11.43
C LEU A 36 4.79 3.12 10.49
N GLU A 37 4.23 3.67 9.41
CA GLU A 37 3.49 2.90 8.38
C GLU A 37 4.33 1.75 7.80
N SER A 38 5.64 1.94 7.64
CA SER A 38 6.55 0.90 7.15
C SER A 38 6.63 -0.34 8.06
N VAL A 39 6.48 -0.16 9.38
CA VAL A 39 6.48 -1.27 10.35
C VAL A 39 5.20 -2.09 10.20
N TYR A 40 4.04 -1.42 10.10
CA TYR A 40 2.77 -2.12 9.88
C TYR A 40 2.72 -2.79 8.51
N ALA A 41 3.21 -2.14 7.45
CA ALA A 41 3.27 -2.72 6.11
C ALA A 41 4.10 -4.00 6.10
N ARG A 42 5.26 -3.99 6.77
CA ARG A 42 6.11 -5.18 6.88
C ARG A 42 5.45 -6.29 7.70
N SER A 43 4.75 -5.93 8.77
CA SER A 43 4.06 -6.89 9.65
C SER A 43 2.87 -7.55 8.95
N MET A 44 2.06 -6.74 8.25
CA MET A 44 0.97 -7.21 7.40
C MET A 44 1.47 -8.15 6.31
N MET A 45 2.55 -7.78 5.60
CA MET A 45 3.13 -8.64 4.56
C MET A 45 3.55 -10.00 5.13
N LEU A 46 4.29 -10.01 6.25
CA LEU A 46 4.74 -11.25 6.89
C LEU A 46 3.56 -12.16 7.28
N GLU A 47 2.54 -11.60 7.92
CA GLU A 47 1.40 -12.39 8.40
C GLU A 47 0.50 -12.89 7.26
N LEU A 48 0.31 -12.08 6.21
CA LEU A 48 -0.42 -12.51 5.02
C LEU A 48 0.32 -13.61 4.26
N GLU A 49 1.64 -13.51 4.10
CA GLU A 49 2.47 -14.55 3.48
C GLU A 49 2.42 -15.86 4.28
N ARG A 50 2.48 -15.80 5.62
CA ARG A 50 2.30 -16.96 6.50
C ARG A 50 0.95 -17.64 6.32
N ARG A 51 -0.08 -16.86 5.98
CA ARG A 51 -1.44 -17.35 5.66
C ARG A 51 -1.59 -17.86 4.22
N GLY A 52 -0.49 -17.92 3.47
CA GLY A 52 -0.41 -18.46 2.12
C GLY A 52 -0.80 -17.49 1.02
N PHE A 53 -0.92 -16.19 1.32
CA PHE A 53 -1.21 -15.19 0.30
C PHE A 53 0.05 -14.76 -0.45
N LYS A 54 -0.09 -14.48 -1.74
CA LYS A 54 0.91 -13.75 -2.52
C LYS A 54 0.77 -12.26 -2.22
N VAL A 55 1.85 -11.63 -1.75
CA VAL A 55 1.87 -10.21 -1.42
C VAL A 55 3.03 -9.52 -2.13
N ALA A 56 2.74 -8.42 -2.80
CA ALA A 56 3.75 -7.54 -3.39
C ALA A 56 3.74 -6.21 -2.64
N ALA A 57 4.92 -5.70 -2.27
CA ALA A 57 5.05 -4.43 -1.55
C ALA A 57 5.49 -3.29 -2.46
N GLN A 58 5.05 -2.07 -2.14
CA GLN A 58 5.48 -0.83 -2.80
C GLN A 58 5.27 -0.86 -4.34
N VAL A 59 4.15 -1.43 -4.77
CA VAL A 59 3.86 -1.71 -6.18
C VAL A 59 3.61 -0.40 -6.93
N PRO A 60 4.44 -0.04 -7.94
CA PRO A 60 4.30 1.22 -8.66
C PRO A 60 3.14 1.20 -9.65
N ALA A 61 2.52 2.36 -9.84
CA ALA A 61 1.54 2.67 -10.87
C ALA A 61 1.93 4.02 -11.50
N GLU A 62 1.95 4.08 -12.83
CA GLU A 62 2.31 5.30 -13.54
C GLU A 62 1.20 6.34 -13.45
N VAL A 63 1.56 7.58 -13.13
CA VAL A 63 0.66 8.72 -13.23
C VAL A 63 0.98 9.44 -14.52
N ARG A 64 -0.03 9.52 -15.40
CA ARG A 64 0.08 10.20 -16.70
C ARG A 64 -0.70 11.51 -16.72
N TYR A 65 -0.09 12.54 -17.28
CA TYR A 65 -0.72 13.83 -17.56
C TYR A 65 -0.50 14.16 -19.03
N SER A 66 -1.58 14.33 -19.79
CA SER A 66 -1.52 14.56 -21.25
C SER A 66 -0.73 13.50 -22.03
N GLY A 67 -0.80 12.24 -21.58
CA GLY A 67 -0.09 11.11 -22.18
C GLY A 67 1.34 10.90 -21.67
N GLU A 68 1.94 11.91 -21.06
CA GLU A 68 3.29 11.87 -20.50
C GLU A 68 3.30 11.35 -19.07
N VAL A 69 4.31 10.56 -18.72
CA VAL A 69 4.51 10.07 -17.35
C VAL A 69 5.05 11.21 -16.50
N VAL A 70 4.29 11.62 -15.48
CA VAL A 70 4.65 12.73 -14.57
C VAL A 70 5.04 12.27 -13.19
N GLY A 71 4.84 10.99 -12.87
CA GLY A 71 5.23 10.45 -11.58
C GLY A 71 4.83 9.01 -11.39
N MET A 72 5.26 8.44 -10.26
CA MET A 72 4.91 7.10 -9.82
C MET A 72 4.10 7.19 -8.53
N PHE A 73 2.96 6.53 -8.51
CA PHE A 73 2.19 6.28 -7.30
C PHE A 73 2.49 4.85 -6.82
N ARG A 74 2.63 4.62 -5.51
CA ARG A 74 2.95 3.28 -4.97
C ARG A 74 1.89 2.85 -3.98
N ALA A 75 1.31 1.68 -4.19
CA ALA A 75 0.49 1.02 -3.17
C ALA A 75 1.40 0.38 -2.12
N ASP A 76 1.00 0.43 -0.85
CA ASP A 76 1.80 -0.18 0.22
C ASP A 76 1.94 -1.68 0.01
N LEU A 77 0.81 -2.36 -0.21
CA LEU A 77 0.76 -3.78 -0.55
C LEU A 77 -0.30 -4.06 -1.62
N VAL A 78 -0.05 -5.10 -2.43
CA VAL A 78 -1.03 -5.71 -3.33
C VAL A 78 -1.09 -7.19 -3.02
N VAL A 79 -2.29 -7.70 -2.71
CA VAL A 79 -2.54 -9.08 -2.32
C VAL A 79 -3.22 -9.82 -3.47
N GLU A 80 -2.69 -11.00 -3.81
CA GLU A 80 -3.19 -11.89 -4.87
C GLU A 80 -3.37 -11.20 -6.24
N SER A 81 -2.62 -10.13 -6.50
CA SER A 81 -2.78 -9.27 -7.68
C SER A 81 -4.22 -8.78 -7.91
N ARG A 82 -5.01 -8.67 -6.83
CA ARG A 82 -6.47 -8.38 -6.89
C ARG A 82 -6.92 -7.34 -5.89
N LEU A 83 -6.21 -7.18 -4.76
CA LEU A 83 -6.59 -6.31 -3.68
C LEU A 83 -5.46 -5.35 -3.29
N VAL A 84 -5.73 -4.05 -3.37
CA VAL A 84 -4.80 -3.00 -2.93
C VAL A 84 -4.97 -2.75 -1.44
N LEU A 85 -3.87 -2.71 -0.70
CA LEU A 85 -3.86 -2.23 0.68
C LEU A 85 -3.09 -0.92 0.75
N GLN A 86 -3.74 0.07 1.36
CA GLN A 86 -3.11 1.31 1.78
C GLN A 86 -3.20 1.40 3.29
N LEU A 87 -2.07 1.59 3.95
CA LEU A 87 -1.97 1.68 5.39
C LEU A 87 -1.84 3.14 5.79
N LYS A 88 -2.48 3.50 6.89
CA LYS A 88 -2.36 4.84 7.49
C LYS A 88 -2.09 4.74 8.97
N ALA A 89 -0.97 5.30 9.42
CA ALA A 89 -0.62 5.41 10.83
C ALA A 89 -0.67 6.88 11.27
N SER A 90 -1.88 7.36 11.54
CA SER A 90 -2.16 8.75 11.89
C SER A 90 -3.19 8.84 13.00
N LYS A 91 -3.40 10.03 13.57
CA LYS A 91 -4.44 10.26 14.59
C LYS A 91 -5.85 9.98 14.05
N SER A 92 -6.10 10.25 12.77
CA SER A 92 -7.41 10.10 12.12
C SER A 92 -7.26 9.91 10.61
N LEU A 93 -8.21 9.19 10.00
CA LEU A 93 -8.38 9.17 8.54
C LEU A 93 -9.07 10.44 8.05
N GLY A 94 -8.71 10.88 6.85
CA GLY A 94 -9.39 11.95 6.12
C GLY A 94 -9.79 11.53 4.69
N PRO A 95 -10.56 12.37 3.98
CA PRO A 95 -10.97 12.09 2.59
C PRO A 95 -9.79 11.93 1.62
N ALA A 96 -8.68 12.62 1.88
CA ALA A 96 -7.47 12.51 1.06
C ALA A 96 -6.85 11.11 1.08
N ASP A 97 -6.98 10.37 2.20
CA ASP A 97 -6.47 9.01 2.32
C ASP A 97 -7.26 8.04 1.44
N GLU A 98 -8.57 8.24 1.32
CA GLU A 98 -9.38 7.44 0.39
C GLU A 98 -9.06 7.75 -1.07
N MET A 99 -8.85 9.03 -1.37
CA MET A 99 -8.54 9.47 -2.72
C MET A 99 -7.22 8.87 -3.22
N GLN A 100 -6.25 8.65 -2.33
CA GLN A 100 -5.02 7.91 -2.65
C GLN A 100 -5.34 6.50 -3.17
N VAL A 101 -6.16 5.74 -2.44
CA VAL A 101 -6.56 4.39 -2.87
C VAL A 101 -7.34 4.44 -4.18
N LEU A 102 -8.34 5.31 -4.29
CA LEU A 102 -9.15 5.45 -5.50
C LEU A 102 -8.33 5.84 -6.73
N ASN A 103 -7.30 6.68 -6.56
CA ASN A 103 -6.41 7.06 -7.64
C ASN A 103 -5.53 5.89 -8.08
N TYR A 104 -5.04 5.05 -7.15
CA TYR A 104 -4.32 3.82 -7.51
C TYR A 104 -5.20 2.87 -8.32
N LEU A 105 -6.44 2.64 -7.86
CA LEU A 105 -7.40 1.78 -8.55
C LEU A 105 -7.74 2.31 -9.94
N ARG A 106 -7.75 3.63 -10.16
CA ARG A 106 -7.94 4.23 -11.49
C ARG A 106 -6.72 4.15 -12.39
N ALA A 107 -5.53 4.17 -11.81
CA ALA A 107 -4.27 4.08 -12.54
C ALA A 107 -3.88 2.62 -12.88
N THR A 108 -4.64 1.64 -12.39
CA THR A 108 -4.41 0.21 -12.58
C THR A 108 -5.71 -0.47 -13.04
N ASP A 109 -5.64 -1.77 -13.35
CA ASP A 109 -6.82 -2.57 -13.65
C ASP A 109 -7.46 -3.19 -12.39
N LEU A 110 -7.06 -2.75 -11.19
CA LEU A 110 -7.59 -3.26 -9.92
C LEU A 110 -8.85 -2.51 -9.51
N GLU A 111 -9.86 -3.25 -9.05
CA GLU A 111 -11.17 -2.68 -8.70
C GLU A 111 -11.38 -2.51 -7.19
N LEU A 112 -10.56 -3.15 -6.36
CA LEU A 112 -10.77 -3.25 -4.92
C LEU A 112 -9.57 -2.78 -4.11
N GLY A 113 -9.85 -1.90 -3.15
CA GLY A 113 -8.88 -1.43 -2.18
C GLY A 113 -9.39 -1.47 -0.75
N LEU A 114 -8.48 -1.68 0.21
CA LEU A 114 -8.69 -1.48 1.64
C LEU A 114 -7.76 -0.38 2.14
N LEU A 115 -8.35 0.63 2.77
CA LEU A 115 -7.64 1.61 3.58
C LEU A 115 -7.65 1.13 5.03
N LEU A 116 -6.49 0.83 5.58
CA LEU A 116 -6.30 0.26 6.92
C LEU A 116 -5.73 1.33 7.86
N HIS A 117 -6.48 1.70 8.89
CA HIS A 117 -6.10 2.74 9.83
C HIS A 117 -5.50 2.14 11.10
N PHE A 118 -4.19 2.26 11.22
CA PHE A 118 -3.43 2.00 12.44
C PHE A 118 -3.35 3.28 13.28
N GLY A 119 -4.51 3.76 13.74
CA GLY A 119 -4.63 4.93 14.60
C GLY A 119 -4.94 4.58 16.06
N PRO A 120 -5.23 5.57 16.92
CA PRO A 120 -5.67 5.34 18.30
C PRO A 120 -6.92 4.45 18.42
N ARG A 121 -7.74 4.40 17.36
CA ARG A 121 -8.78 3.40 17.18
C ARG A 121 -8.56 2.73 15.82
N PRO A 122 -8.47 1.40 15.75
CA PRO A 122 -8.32 0.71 14.48
C PRO A 122 -9.62 0.82 13.68
N ALA A 123 -9.49 1.15 12.40
CA ALA A 123 -10.62 1.20 11.48
C ALA A 123 -10.16 0.75 10.09
N PHE A 124 -11.10 0.36 9.25
CA PHE A 124 -10.83 0.13 7.84
C PHE A 124 -11.93 0.72 6.97
N ARG A 125 -11.60 1.07 5.74
CA ARG A 125 -12.57 1.46 4.71
C ARG A 125 -12.34 0.60 3.48
N ARG A 126 -13.45 0.10 2.95
CA ARG A 126 -13.47 -0.71 1.75
C ARG A 126 -13.90 0.14 0.57
N LEU A 127 -13.06 0.19 -0.46
CA LEU A 127 -13.22 1.06 -1.61
C LEU A 127 -13.30 0.23 -2.88
N ILE A 128 -14.35 0.47 -3.68
CA ILE A 128 -14.58 -0.23 -4.94
C ILE A 128 -14.61 0.82 -6.05
N ALA A 129 -13.71 0.67 -7.02
CA ALA A 129 -13.75 1.46 -8.24
C ALA A 129 -14.75 0.81 -9.20
N THR A 130 -15.98 1.32 -9.25
CA THR A 130 -16.90 0.92 -10.32
C THR A 130 -16.41 1.51 -11.64
N ARG A 131 -16.08 0.65 -12.61
CA ARG A 131 -15.77 1.06 -13.98
C ARG A 131 -16.90 1.95 -14.54
N SER A 132 -16.67 3.25 -14.56
CA SER A 132 -17.14 4.13 -15.63
C SER A 132 -15.99 4.18 -16.63
N ALA A 133 -16.29 4.25 -17.93
CA ALA A 133 -15.31 4.27 -19.02
C ALA A 133 -14.00 5.01 -18.65
N PRO A 134 -12.84 4.55 -19.17
CA PRO A 134 -11.55 5.19 -18.93
C PRO A 134 -11.66 6.71 -19.13
N LEU A 135 -10.88 7.47 -18.36
CA LEU A 135 -10.81 8.94 -18.50
C LEU A 135 -10.77 9.27 -20.00
N PRO A 136 -11.66 10.15 -20.50
CA PRO A 136 -11.74 10.39 -21.93
C PRO A 136 -10.36 10.81 -22.42
N ASP A 137 -9.81 10.04 -23.34
CA ASP A 137 -8.65 10.47 -24.11
C ASP A 137 -9.00 11.83 -24.70
N SER A 138 -8.16 12.84 -24.45
CA SER A 138 -8.26 14.16 -25.10
C SER A 138 -8.00 14.10 -26.61
N ARG A 139 -7.99 12.90 -27.21
CA ARG A 139 -7.78 12.64 -28.63
C ARG A 139 -9.10 12.26 -29.29
N SER A 140 -9.98 13.25 -29.50
CA SER A 140 -10.97 13.15 -30.58
C SER A 140 -11.36 14.53 -31.11
N SER A 141 -10.42 15.14 -31.83
CA SER A 141 -10.72 15.93 -33.02
C SER A 141 -9.51 15.87 -33.95
N ALA A 142 -9.63 15.05 -35.01
CA ALA A 142 -8.96 15.04 -36.33
C ALA A 142 -7.45 15.38 -36.41
N SER A 143 -6.54 14.65 -37.09
CA SER A 143 -6.67 13.88 -38.34
C SER A 143 -5.37 13.10 -38.63
N SER A 144 -5.53 11.87 -39.14
CA SER A 144 -4.67 11.11 -40.07
C SER A 144 -3.13 11.23 -39.96
N VAL A 145 -2.43 10.17 -39.49
CA VAL A 145 -1.85 9.08 -40.31
C VAL A 145 -1.06 8.09 -39.42
N SER A 146 -1.03 6.84 -39.89
CA SER A 146 -0.07 5.77 -39.60
C SER A 146 -0.24 4.92 -38.33
N SER A 147 -0.25 3.63 -38.61
CA SER A 147 -0.47 2.47 -37.75
C SER A 147 0.62 2.27 -36.68
N ALA A 148 0.21 2.12 -35.42
CA ALA A 148 0.86 1.21 -34.47
C ALA A 148 -0.10 0.89 -33.31
N SER A 149 -0.26 -0.42 -33.11
CA SER A 149 -1.06 -1.14 -32.11
C SER A 149 -1.17 -0.49 -30.73
N ALA A 150 -2.40 -0.51 -30.19
CA ALA A 150 -2.66 -0.33 -28.76
C ALA A 150 -1.89 -1.39 -27.96
N ALA A 151 -0.99 -0.95 -27.09
CA ALA A 151 -0.34 -1.81 -26.12
C ALA A 151 -1.11 -1.72 -24.79
N ALA A 152 -1.87 -2.78 -24.50
CA ALA A 152 -2.35 -3.06 -23.16
C ALA A 152 -1.16 -3.11 -22.19
N VAL A 153 -1.31 -2.51 -21.01
CA VAL A 153 -0.34 -2.62 -19.93
C VAL A 153 -0.28 -4.09 -19.52
N ARG A 154 0.82 -4.76 -19.87
CA ARG A 154 1.13 -6.10 -19.39
C ARG A 154 1.83 -5.96 -18.05
N ILE A 155 1.23 -6.49 -17.00
CA ILE A 155 1.91 -6.79 -15.76
C ILE A 155 2.65 -8.11 -16.01
N ASP A 156 3.97 -8.07 -16.21
CA ASP A 156 4.80 -9.27 -16.17
C ASP A 156 5.08 -9.63 -14.70
N PRO A 157 4.54 -10.74 -14.15
CA PRO A 157 4.75 -11.13 -12.76
C PRO A 157 6.16 -11.71 -12.47
N ALA A 158 7.10 -11.60 -13.41
CA ALA A 158 8.40 -12.29 -13.35
C ALA A 158 9.61 -11.37 -13.11
N SER A 159 9.44 -10.06 -12.96
CA SER A 159 10.53 -9.12 -12.66
C SER A 159 10.63 -8.84 -11.14
N ALA A 160 10.73 -9.91 -10.35
CA ALA A 160 11.27 -9.82 -9.00
C ALA A 160 12.80 -9.78 -9.10
N PRO A 161 13.51 -8.77 -8.56
CA PRO A 161 14.95 -8.86 -8.45
C PRO A 161 15.31 -10.00 -7.49
N SER A 162 15.92 -11.06 -8.02
CA SER A 162 16.61 -12.09 -7.24
C SER A 162 17.87 -11.49 -6.62
N GLY A 163 17.71 -10.65 -5.60
CA GLY A 163 18.78 -10.15 -4.77
C GLY A 163 19.02 -11.12 -3.62
N GLY A 164 20.01 -11.99 -3.75
CA GLY A 164 20.51 -12.81 -2.64
C GLY A 164 20.98 -11.93 -1.46
N PRO A 165 21.08 -12.48 -0.24
CA PRO A 165 21.51 -11.71 0.91
C PRO A 165 22.91 -11.13 0.67
N PRO A 166 23.18 -9.88 1.07
CA PRO A 166 24.51 -9.31 0.94
C PRO A 166 25.50 -10.15 1.75
N ARG A 167 26.53 -10.62 1.04
CA ARG A 167 27.66 -11.40 1.56
C ARG A 167 28.35 -10.58 2.65
N ALA A 168 28.41 -11.12 3.86
CA ALA A 168 29.14 -10.52 4.98
C ALA A 168 30.62 -10.36 4.60
N ALA A 169 31.09 -9.12 4.47
CA ALA A 169 32.50 -8.81 4.39
C ALA A 169 33.08 -8.84 5.80
N SER A 170 33.97 -9.80 6.02
CA SER A 170 34.76 -10.01 7.22
C SER A 170 35.58 -8.78 7.59
N ALA A 171 35.51 -8.40 8.87
CA ALA A 171 36.34 -7.37 9.49
C ALA A 171 37.82 -7.77 9.58
N PRO A 172 38.75 -6.80 9.68
CA PRO A 172 39.96 -6.96 10.47
C PRO A 172 39.73 -6.45 11.90
N ILE A 173 40.03 -7.33 12.86
CA ILE A 173 40.11 -7.04 14.30
C ILE A 173 41.39 -6.26 14.58
N SER A 174 41.32 -5.23 15.43
CA SER A 174 42.44 -4.83 16.28
C SER A 174 41.93 -4.18 17.59
N PRO A 175 42.66 -4.33 18.72
CA PRO A 175 42.09 -4.24 20.06
C PRO A 175 42.27 -2.85 20.69
N GLY A 176 41.33 -2.42 21.55
CA GLY A 176 41.44 -1.14 22.23
C GLY A 176 40.44 -0.90 23.37
N ARG A 177 40.73 -1.53 24.52
CA ARG A 177 40.53 -1.07 25.92
C ARG A 177 39.14 -0.63 26.43
N ALA A 178 38.82 -1.17 27.61
CA ALA A 178 37.59 -1.01 28.39
C ALA A 178 37.43 0.36 29.09
N SER A 179 36.18 0.79 29.31
CA SER A 179 35.74 1.35 30.60
C SER A 179 34.20 1.38 30.73
N SER A 180 33.76 0.97 31.92
CA SER A 180 32.42 0.90 32.51
C SER A 180 31.66 2.24 32.66
N GLY A 181 30.34 2.21 32.55
CA GLY A 181 29.43 3.27 33.05
C GLY A 181 27.94 3.00 32.77
N PRO A 182 27.00 3.25 33.71
CA PRO A 182 25.66 2.68 33.68
C PRO A 182 24.65 3.45 32.81
N HIS A 183 23.68 2.73 32.25
CA HIS A 183 22.54 3.22 31.47
C HIS A 183 21.60 4.13 32.30
N PRO A 184 21.17 5.29 31.78
CA PRO A 184 20.05 6.03 32.35
C PRO A 184 18.70 5.67 31.71
N HIS A 185 17.70 5.55 32.59
CA HIS A 185 16.29 5.31 32.31
C HIS A 185 15.65 6.43 31.46
N LEU A 186 14.92 6.07 30.41
CA LEU A 186 14.04 6.98 29.67
C LEU A 186 12.77 7.27 30.51
N ARG A 187 12.72 8.45 31.14
CA ARG A 187 11.48 9.02 31.70
C ARG A 187 10.80 9.89 30.65
N SER A 188 9.54 9.59 30.38
CA SER A 188 8.62 10.45 29.62
C SER A 188 8.42 11.77 30.36
N ALA A 189 8.80 12.89 29.74
CA ALA A 189 8.46 14.22 30.20
C ALA A 189 7.15 14.66 29.54
N ALA A 190 6.09 14.81 30.35
CA ALA A 190 4.86 15.46 29.94
C ALA A 190 5.15 16.95 29.69
N TYR A 191 4.92 17.42 28.47
CA TYR A 191 4.88 18.86 28.18
C TYR A 191 3.64 19.46 28.83
N ARG A 192 3.85 20.33 29.82
CA ARG A 192 2.86 21.26 30.36
C ARG A 192 3.13 22.60 29.70
N THR A 193 2.23 23.05 28.83
CA THR A 193 2.21 24.43 28.33
C THR A 193 1.29 25.30 29.18
N PRO A 194 1.53 26.62 29.21
CA PRO A 194 0.94 27.57 30.17
C PRO A 194 -0.55 27.83 29.96
#